data_AF-A0A0J9UJQ7-F1
#
_entry.id   AF-A0A0J9UJQ7-F1
#
_cell.length_a   1.000
_cell.length_b   1.000
_cell.length_c   1.000
_cell.angle_alpha   90.00
_cell.angle_beta   90.00
_cell.angle_gamma   90.00
#
_symmetry.space_group_name_H-M   'P 1'
#
loop_
_entity.id
_entity.type
_entity.pdbx_description
1 polymer ?
#
loop_
_entity_poly.entity_id
_entity_poly.type
_entity_poly.pdbx_seq_one_letter_code
_entity_poly.pdbx_strand_id
1 'polypeptide(L)'
;MTAEPQDIHINKNRLSGFWGGTGIEDALRKRDIRTVLFAGENTDQCVAGTIRDAYTKGWDCLMLSDACATTSPDFAKKCTEYNCEGGWGFVLSCKDLADGVGSIDRGTQHV
;
A
#
# COMPACT_ATOMS: atom_id res chain seq x y z
N MET A 1 2.03 -1.37 18.07
CA MET A 1 0.94 -2.24 17.60
C MET A 1 1.56 -3.57 17.21
N THR A 2 1.01 -4.69 17.64
CA THR A 2 1.44 -6.04 17.25
C THR A 2 0.44 -6.60 16.24
N ALA A 3 0.92 -7.45 15.34
CA ALA A 3 0.05 -8.15 14.41
C ALA A 3 -0.93 -9.06 15.18
N GLU A 4 -2.18 -9.11 14.73
CA GLU A 4 -3.21 -9.99 15.25
C GLU A 4 -3.03 -11.42 14.71
N PRO A 5 -3.57 -12.47 15.36
CA PRO A 5 -3.37 -13.86 14.95
C PRO A 5 -3.78 -14.18 13.50
N GLN A 6 -4.73 -13.43 12.92
CA GLN A 6 -5.18 -13.58 11.53
C GLN A 6 -4.27 -12.89 10.50
N ASP A 7 -3.33 -12.06 10.95
CA ASP A 7 -2.45 -11.32 10.05
C ASP A 7 -1.41 -12.24 9.40
N ILE A 8 -1.11 -11.98 8.14
CA ILE A 8 -0.15 -12.78 7.37
C ILE A 8 1.22 -12.13 7.48
N HIS A 9 2.18 -12.87 8.02
CA HIS A 9 3.57 -12.47 8.04
C HIS A 9 4.28 -12.91 6.76
N ILE A 10 4.87 -11.95 6.04
CA ILE A 10 5.62 -12.21 4.81
C ILE A 10 7.03 -11.69 4.97
N ASN A 11 8.00 -12.60 4.95
CA ASN A 11 9.41 -12.26 4.99
C ASN A 11 9.89 -11.85 3.60
N LYS A 12 10.69 -10.78 3.54
CA LYS A 12 11.32 -10.30 2.31
C LYS A 12 12.82 -10.09 2.54
N ASN A 13 13.62 -10.34 1.51
CA ASN A 13 15.07 -10.13 1.53
C ASN A 13 15.53 -9.02 0.56
N ARG A 14 14.59 -8.27 -0.02
CA ARG A 14 14.80 -7.11 -0.89
C ARG A 14 13.82 -5.99 -0.52
N LEU A 15 13.95 -4.85 -1.19
CA LEU A 15 13.12 -3.68 -0.94
C LEU A 15 11.63 -4.00 -1.11
N SER A 16 11.27 -4.53 -2.28
CA SER A 16 9.91 -4.90 -2.62
C SER A 16 9.45 -6.18 -1.91
N GLY A 17 8.24 -6.14 -1.34
CA GLY A 17 7.54 -7.33 -0.85
C GLY A 17 7.09 -8.28 -1.96
N PHE A 18 7.01 -7.84 -3.22
CA PHE A 18 6.64 -8.65 -4.38
C PHE A 18 7.84 -9.31 -5.08
N TRP A 19 9.06 -8.99 -4.65
CA TRP A 19 10.26 -9.52 -5.28
C TRP A 19 10.47 -11.01 -4.99
N GLY A 20 10.75 -11.80 -6.03
CA GLY A 20 11.32 -13.14 -5.85
C GLY A 20 10.40 -14.17 -5.21
N GLY A 21 9.07 -14.02 -5.35
CA GLY A 21 8.12 -15.04 -4.91
C GLY A 21 8.01 -15.17 -3.39
N THR A 22 7.92 -14.07 -2.66
CA THR A 22 7.73 -14.04 -1.19
C THR A 22 6.45 -14.73 -0.69
N GLY A 23 5.51 -15.04 -1.60
CA GLY A 23 4.18 -15.56 -1.29
C GLY A 23 3.10 -14.48 -1.18
N ILE A 24 3.44 -13.18 -1.29
CA ILE A 24 2.45 -12.09 -1.22
C ILE A 24 1.43 -12.15 -2.35
N GLU A 25 1.87 -12.45 -3.58
CA GLU A 25 0.97 -12.53 -4.74
C GLU A 25 -0.08 -13.63 -4.53
N ASP A 26 0.35 -14.80 -4.08
CA ASP A 26 -0.55 -15.92 -3.78
C ASP A 26 -1.49 -15.58 -2.63
N ALA A 27 -0.98 -14.93 -1.57
CA ALA A 27 -1.78 -14.55 -0.42
C ALA A 27 -2.92 -13.58 -0.79
N LEU A 28 -2.62 -12.59 -1.64
CA LEU A 28 -3.58 -11.61 -2.14
C LEU A 28 -4.57 -12.25 -3.12
N ARG A 29 -4.09 -13.00 -4.12
CA ARG A 29 -4.94 -13.63 -5.15
C ARG A 29 -5.90 -14.66 -4.56
N LYS A 30 -5.45 -15.48 -3.60
CA LYS A 30 -6.32 -16.47 -2.92
C LYS A 30 -7.44 -15.82 -2.10
N ARG A 31 -7.34 -14.52 -1.80
CA ARG A 31 -8.34 -13.74 -1.04
C ARG A 31 -9.14 -12.80 -1.92
N ASP A 32 -8.99 -12.89 -3.25
CA ASP A 32 -9.63 -12.00 -4.22
C ASP A 32 -9.37 -10.50 -3.96
N ILE A 33 -8.18 -10.18 -3.43
CA ILE A 33 -7.79 -8.80 -3.15
C ILE A 33 -7.29 -8.13 -4.44
N ARG A 34 -7.99 -7.09 -4.86
CA ARG A 34 -7.60 -6.21 -5.97
C ARG A 34 -6.89 -4.94 -5.54
N THR A 35 -7.33 -4.34 -4.44
CA THR A 35 -6.81 -3.06 -3.92
C THR A 35 -5.88 -3.30 -2.74
N VAL A 36 -4.69 -2.69 -2.76
CA VAL A 36 -3.69 -2.81 -1.71
C VAL A 36 -3.35 -1.43 -1.16
N LEU A 37 -3.46 -1.30 0.16
CA LEU A 37 -3.04 -0.12 0.91
C LEU A 37 -1.55 -0.25 1.30
N PHE A 38 -0.79 0.82 1.17
CA PHE A 38 0.64 0.85 1.48
C PHE A 38 0.93 1.86 2.58
N ALA A 39 1.63 1.38 3.61
CA ALA A 39 2.08 2.14 4.77
C ALA A 39 3.44 1.58 5.24
N GLY A 40 4.13 2.32 6.11
CA GLY A 40 5.36 1.89 6.77
C GLY A 40 6.60 2.71 6.38
N GLU A 41 7.77 2.08 6.50
CA GLU A 41 9.07 2.72 6.34
C GLU A 41 10.00 1.81 5.49
N ASN A 42 10.82 2.33 4.57
CA ASN A 42 10.98 3.74 4.17
C ASN A 42 10.12 4.09 2.96
N THR A 43 9.48 5.26 2.98
CA THR A 43 8.63 5.79 1.90
C THR A 43 9.29 5.67 0.53
N ASP A 44 10.51 6.19 0.39
CA ASP A 44 11.29 6.24 -0.85
C ASP A 44 12.03 4.94 -1.20
N GLN A 45 11.96 3.92 -0.35
CA GLN A 45 12.64 2.64 -0.59
C GLN A 45 11.68 1.45 -0.53
N CYS A 46 11.49 0.83 0.64
CA CYS A 46 10.69 -0.40 0.77
C CYS A 46 9.25 -0.17 0.31
N VAL A 47 8.65 0.97 0.67
CA VAL A 47 7.28 1.30 0.26
C VAL A 47 7.24 1.57 -1.24
N ALA A 48 8.08 2.47 -1.76
CA ALA A 48 8.16 2.77 -3.20
C ALA A 48 8.43 1.53 -4.07
N GLY A 49 9.38 0.68 -3.67
CA GLY A 49 9.72 -0.54 -4.38
C GLY A 49 8.57 -1.54 -4.41
N THR A 50 7.87 -1.71 -3.28
CA THR A 50 6.72 -2.61 -3.19
C THR A 50 5.54 -2.10 -4.02
N ILE A 51 5.23 -0.79 -3.95
CA ILE A 51 4.15 -0.18 -4.74
C ILE A 51 4.40 -0.34 -6.23
N ARG A 52 5.61 -0.05 -6.72
CA ARG A 52 5.95 -0.15 -8.15
C ARG A 52 5.74 -1.56 -8.69
N ASP A 53 6.20 -2.58 -7.95
CA ASP A 53 6.00 -3.97 -8.35
C ASP A 53 4.52 -4.37 -8.30
N ALA A 54 3.79 -3.94 -7.27
CA ALA A 54 2.36 -4.21 -7.15
C ALA A 54 1.57 -3.60 -8.32
N TYR A 55 1.84 -2.33 -8.62
CA TYR A 55 1.27 -1.65 -9.78
C TYR A 55 1.57 -2.40 -11.08
N THR A 56 2.85 -2.74 -11.32
CA THR A 56 3.29 -3.40 -12.56
C THR A 56 2.62 -4.76 -12.76
N LYS A 57 2.28 -5.44 -11.66
CA LYS A 57 1.64 -6.75 -11.65
C LYS A 57 0.10 -6.68 -11.59
N GLY A 58 -0.48 -5.48 -11.59
CA GLY A 58 -1.91 -5.25 -11.80
C GLY A 58 -2.77 -5.08 -10.54
N TRP A 59 -2.18 -4.71 -9.40
CA TRP A 59 -2.95 -4.32 -8.20
C TRP A 59 -3.30 -2.84 -8.20
N ASP A 60 -4.50 -2.51 -7.73
CA ASP A 60 -4.92 -1.13 -7.49
C ASP A 60 -4.22 -0.61 -6.23
N CYS A 61 -3.30 0.34 -6.36
CA CYS A 61 -2.41 0.75 -5.28
C CYS A 61 -2.84 2.08 -4.64
N LEU A 62 -2.84 2.13 -3.31
CA LEU A 62 -3.18 3.29 -2.51
C LEU A 62 -2.10 3.53 -1.45
N MET A 63 -1.39 4.65 -1.51
CA MET A 63 -0.36 5.04 -0.54
C MET A 63 -0.94 5.96 0.54
N LEU A 64 -0.82 5.56 1.81
CA LEU A 64 -1.22 6.39 2.95
C LEU A 64 -0.05 7.30 3.35
N SER A 65 -0.05 8.55 2.89
CA SER A 65 1.09 9.48 3.04
C SER A 65 1.47 9.74 4.49
N ASP A 66 0.48 9.88 5.38
CA ASP A 66 0.63 10.12 6.82
C ASP A 66 0.94 8.84 7.61
N ALA A 67 0.80 7.65 7.00
CA ALA A 67 1.27 6.38 7.53
C ALA A 67 2.59 5.90 6.89
N CYS A 68 3.21 6.73 6.04
CA CYS A 68 4.52 6.46 5.44
C CYS A 68 5.59 7.41 5.98
N ALA A 69 6.72 6.85 6.41
CA ALA A 69 7.83 7.60 6.99
C ALA A 69 9.17 7.26 6.30
N THR A 70 10.10 8.22 6.35
CA THR A 70 11.50 8.01 5.95
C THR A 70 12.43 8.98 6.68
N THR A 71 13.67 8.56 6.90
CA THR A 71 14.76 9.43 7.39
C THR A 71 15.54 10.10 6.26
N SER A 72 15.22 9.79 5.00
CA SER A 72 15.77 10.49 3.84
C SER A 72 15.37 11.97 3.85
N PRO A 73 16.10 12.85 3.14
CA PRO A 73 15.67 14.23 2.94
C PRO A 73 14.25 14.33 2.37
N ASP A 74 13.52 15.37 2.75
CA ASP A 74 12.10 15.59 2.40
C ASP A 74 11.80 15.48 0.90
N PHE A 75 12.73 15.89 0.03
CA PHE A 75 12.56 15.75 -1.42
C PHE A 75 12.41 14.30 -1.89
N ALA A 76 12.94 13.31 -1.17
CA ALA A 76 12.82 11.90 -1.51
C ALA A 76 11.39 11.39 -1.30
N LYS A 77 10.76 11.79 -0.18
CA LYS A 77 9.33 11.53 0.07
C LYS A 77 8.47 12.20 -0.99
N LYS A 78 8.68 13.51 -1.23
CA LYS A 78 7.92 14.28 -2.24
C LYS A 78 8.03 13.70 -3.65
N CYS A 79 9.23 13.27 -4.07
CA CYS A 79 9.43 12.62 -5.37
C CYS A 79 8.68 11.28 -5.45
N THR A 80 8.68 10.51 -4.36
CA THR A 80 7.95 9.24 -4.31
C THR A 80 6.45 9.45 -4.40
N GLU A 81 5.90 10.39 -3.64
CA GLU A 81 4.46 10.74 -3.67
C GLU A 81 4.05 11.25 -5.04
N TYR A 82 4.82 12.19 -5.63
CA TYR A 82 4.60 12.70 -6.98
C TYR A 82 4.51 11.58 -8.03
N ASN A 83 5.46 10.65 -8.01
CA ASN A 83 5.44 9.54 -8.95
C ASN A 83 4.31 8.54 -8.67
N CYS A 84 3.93 8.36 -7.40
CA CYS A 84 2.81 7.50 -7.04
C CYS A 84 1.52 8.06 -7.64
N GLU A 85 1.19 9.33 -7.37
CA GLU A 85 0.02 10.02 -7.95
C GLU A 85 0.05 10.05 -9.48
N GLY A 86 1.24 10.19 -10.07
CA GLY A 86 1.42 10.31 -11.52
C GLY A 86 1.39 9.00 -12.30
N GLY A 87 1.42 7.83 -11.64
CA GLY A 87 1.46 6.59 -12.40
C GLY A 87 1.44 5.26 -11.65
N TRP A 88 1.66 5.20 -10.33
CA TRP A 88 1.62 3.91 -9.62
C TRP A 88 0.32 3.67 -8.85
N GLY A 89 -0.43 4.72 -8.53
CA GLY A 89 -1.65 4.62 -7.74
C GLY A 89 -2.16 5.98 -7.27
N PHE A 90 -2.90 6.00 -6.15
CA PHE A 90 -3.32 7.23 -5.49
C PHE A 90 -2.57 7.44 -4.18
N VAL A 91 -2.38 8.71 -3.81
CA VAL A 91 -1.87 9.11 -2.49
C VAL A 91 -3.03 9.74 -1.73
N LEU A 92 -3.21 9.34 -0.47
CA LEU A 92 -4.27 9.85 0.41
C LEU A 92 -3.82 9.81 1.87
N SER A 93 -4.53 10.50 2.75
CA SER A 93 -4.32 10.39 4.20
C SER A 93 -5.12 9.22 4.81
N CYS A 94 -4.73 8.78 6.01
CA CYS A 94 -5.54 7.87 6.81
C CYS A 94 -6.94 8.41 7.08
N LYS A 95 -7.09 9.74 7.18
CA LYS A 95 -8.39 10.38 7.33
C LYS A 95 -9.26 10.19 6.08
N ASP A 96 -8.71 10.45 4.90
CA ASP A 96 -9.42 10.27 3.63
C ASP A 96 -9.89 8.81 3.46
N LEU A 97 -9.04 7.85 3.85
CA LEU A 97 -9.41 6.43 3.87
C LEU A 97 -10.58 6.16 4.83
N ALA A 98 -10.49 6.64 6.07
CA ALA A 98 -11.53 6.41 7.09
C ALA A 98 -12.87 7.04 6.69
N ASP A 99 -12.85 8.26 6.17
CA ASP A 99 -14.04 8.95 5.66
C ASP A 99 -14.65 8.18 4.47
N GLY A 100 -13.80 7.74 3.54
CA GLY A 100 -14.20 6.97 2.37
C GLY A 100 -14.88 5.65 2.74
N VAL A 101 -14.25 4.84 3.59
CA VAL A 101 -14.82 3.56 4.06
C VAL A 101 -16.13 3.79 4.82
N GLY A 102 -16.18 4.81 5.69
CA GLY A 102 -17.40 5.15 6.44
C GLY A 102 -18.57 5.64 5.57
N SER A 103 -18.35 5.92 4.28
CA SER A 103 -19.39 6.20 3.30
C SER A 103 -19.90 4.95 2.56
N ILE A 104 -19.07 3.90 2.43
CA ILE A 104 -19.41 2.63 1.76
C ILE A 104 -20.47 1.87 2.58
N ASP A 105 -20.31 1.83 3.90
CA ASP A 105 -21.24 1.15 4.82
C ASP A 105 -22.65 1.77 4.83
N ARG A 106 -22.80 3.00 4.32
CA ARG A 106 -24.10 3.69 4.19
C ARG A 106 -24.74 3.53 2.80
N GLY A 107 -23.98 3.07 1.80
CA GLY A 107 -24.46 2.90 0.42
C GLY A 107 -25.11 1.55 0.12
N THR A 108 -24.94 0.55 0.99
CA THR A 108 -25.52 -0.80 0.82
C THR A 108 -26.95 -0.95 1.34
N GLN A 109 -27.57 0.11 1.88
CA GLN A 109 -28.98 0.09 2.29
C GLN A 109 -29.98 0.51 1.20
N HIS A 110 -29.53 0.75 -0.04
CA HIS A 110 -30.39 1.22 -1.14
C HIS A 110 -30.25 0.43 -2.46
N VAL A 111 -30.04 -0.88 -2.37
CA VAL A 111 -30.30 -1.83 -3.48
C VAL A 111 -31.28 -2.89 -3.02
#